data_AF-A0A2V9S9L1-F1
#
_entry.id   AF-A0A2V9S9L1-F1
#
_cell.length_a   1.000
_cell.length_b   1.000
_cell.length_c   1.000
_cell.angle_alpha   90.00
_cell.angle_beta   90.00
_cell.angle_gamma   90.00
#
_symmetry.space_group_name_H-M   'P 1'
#
loop_
_entity.id
_entity.type
_entity.pdbx_description
1 polymer ?
#
loop_
_entity_poly.entity_id
_entity_poly.type
_entity_poly.pdbx_seq_one_letter_code
_entity_poly.pdbx_strand_id
1 'polypeptide(L)'
;MATAAELGQIALRNGRSRKKYNAIVAAISGILPGLIFGFFLHPSWQRCLIGFVIGLVWGNAFEYSYHRWMLHRPRGAFSKGHLEHHMNVGTAEEPEHVSLGRSPLHIALLFASNGVLVVPVDLLLGLHVIPGIFVGWAVYLIAAEDIHWRIHMNGWLPPGLRFARAYHMSHHDYSNTRYNVFLPLFDMLFGNRGLPQQS
;
A
#
# COMPACT_ATOMS: atom_id res chain seq x y z
N MET A 1 9.49 -22.07 -26.81
CA MET A 1 8.50 -21.37 -25.95
C MET A 1 8.81 -21.74 -24.51
N ALA A 2 8.72 -20.79 -23.58
CA ALA A 2 8.91 -21.09 -22.15
C ALA A 2 7.71 -21.91 -21.64
N THR A 3 7.98 -22.87 -20.76
CA THR A 3 6.98 -23.65 -20.04
C THR A 3 6.29 -22.81 -18.95
N ALA A 4 5.10 -23.22 -18.50
CA ALA A 4 4.40 -22.54 -17.40
C ALA A 4 5.23 -22.46 -16.11
N ALA A 5 6.06 -23.47 -15.84
CA ALA A 5 6.98 -23.48 -14.70
C ALA A 5 8.09 -22.41 -14.84
N GLU A 6 8.68 -22.27 -16.03
CA GLU A 6 9.69 -21.26 -16.31
C GLU A 6 9.11 -19.84 -16.23
N LEU A 7 7.92 -19.63 -16.80
CA LEU A 7 7.18 -18.36 -16.67
C LEU A 7 6.91 -18.03 -15.19
N GLY A 8 6.46 -19.00 -14.41
CA GLY A 8 6.20 -18.80 -12.98
C GLY A 8 7.45 -18.44 -12.17
N GLN A 9 8.61 -19.05 -12.46
CA GLN A 9 9.86 -18.69 -11.79
C GLN A 9 10.33 -17.28 -12.16
N ILE A 10 10.19 -16.89 -13.43
CA ILE A 10 10.53 -15.54 -13.88
C ILE A 10 9.62 -14.51 -13.19
N ALA A 11 8.29 -14.74 -13.21
CA ALA A 11 7.31 -13.86 -12.58
C ALA A 11 7.58 -13.73 -11.07
N LEU A 12 7.85 -14.84 -10.38
CA LEU A 12 8.17 -14.82 -8.96
C LEU A 12 9.43 -14.01 -8.64
N ARG A 13 10.50 -14.19 -9.43
CA ARG A 13 11.75 -13.43 -9.29
C ARG A 13 11.53 -11.94 -9.53
N ASN A 14 10.79 -11.59 -10.57
CA ASN A 14 10.48 -10.21 -10.94
C ASN A 14 9.63 -9.54 -9.85
N GLY A 15 8.55 -10.19 -9.42
CA GLY A 15 7.65 -9.69 -8.37
C GLY A 15 8.37 -9.47 -7.04
N ARG A 16 9.16 -10.45 -6.59
CA ARG A 16 9.99 -10.30 -5.37
C ARG A 16 10.98 -9.14 -5.47
N SER A 17 11.62 -8.98 -6.62
CA SER A 17 12.57 -7.89 -6.84
C SER A 17 11.86 -6.55 -6.78
N ARG A 18 10.73 -6.40 -7.47
CA ARG A 18 9.91 -5.17 -7.44
C ARG A 18 9.47 -4.83 -6.02
N LYS A 19 8.90 -5.79 -5.29
CA LYS A 19 8.51 -5.62 -3.88
C LYS A 19 9.68 -5.14 -3.01
N LYS A 20 10.86 -5.75 -3.18
CA LYS A 20 12.07 -5.35 -2.46
C LYS A 20 12.48 -3.92 -2.78
N TYR A 21 12.54 -3.54 -4.05
CA TYR A 21 12.94 -2.19 -4.45
C TYR A 21 11.92 -1.13 -4.04
N ASN A 22 10.62 -1.43 -4.12
CA ASN A 22 9.57 -0.56 -3.60
C ASN A 22 9.72 -0.33 -2.10
N ALA A 23 9.97 -1.39 -1.32
CA ALA A 23 10.20 -1.26 0.12
C ALA A 23 11.45 -0.43 0.45
N ILE A 24 12.55 -0.61 -0.29
CA ILE A 24 13.76 0.20 -0.13
C ILE A 24 13.45 1.68 -0.43
N VAL A 25 12.77 1.97 -1.53
CA VAL A 25 12.43 3.36 -1.86
C VAL A 25 11.42 3.94 -0.89
N ALA A 26 10.47 3.17 -0.37
CA ALA A 26 9.58 3.62 0.70
C ALA A 26 10.36 4.00 1.97
N ALA A 27 11.38 3.22 2.35
CA ALA A 27 12.25 3.54 3.47
C ALA A 27 13.07 4.82 3.20
N ILE A 28 13.64 4.97 2.00
CA ILE A 28 14.43 6.16 1.62
C ILE A 28 13.55 7.40 1.49
N SER A 29 12.34 7.31 0.95
CA SER A 29 11.44 8.44 0.73
C SER A 29 10.57 8.77 1.95
N GLY A 30 10.47 7.84 2.89
CA GLY A 30 9.66 7.97 4.09
C GLY A 30 10.51 8.10 5.36
N ILE A 31 11.16 7.00 5.75
CA ILE A 31 11.90 6.90 7.01
C ILE A 31 13.05 7.92 7.04
N LEU A 32 13.87 8.00 5.99
CA LEU A 32 15.02 8.91 5.98
C LEU A 32 14.61 10.40 6.11
N PRO A 33 13.65 10.93 5.33
CA PRO A 33 13.10 12.27 5.55
C PRO A 33 12.51 12.45 6.95
N GLY A 34 11.81 11.45 7.48
CA GLY A 34 11.31 11.48 8.85
C GLY A 34 12.43 11.66 9.88
N LEU A 35 13.54 10.93 9.73
CA LEU A 35 14.72 11.08 10.59
C LEU A 35 15.40 12.46 10.42
N ILE A 36 15.51 12.95 9.18
CA ILE A 36 16.07 14.27 8.89
C ILE A 36 15.23 15.38 9.56
N PHE A 37 13.90 15.36 9.40
CA PHE A 37 13.02 16.31 10.08
C PHE A 37 13.07 16.16 11.59
N GLY A 38 13.17 14.93 12.11
CA GLY A 38 13.32 14.68 13.55
C GLY A 38 14.61 15.30 14.10
N PHE A 39 15.69 15.27 13.34
CA PHE A 39 16.95 15.91 13.71
C PHE A 39 16.85 17.44 13.74
N PHE A 40 16.17 18.07 12.76
CA PHE A 40 16.10 19.53 12.67
C PHE A 40 14.99 20.18 13.52
N LEU A 41 13.84 19.53 13.67
CA LEU A 41 12.68 20.09 14.38
C LEU A 41 12.68 19.77 15.88
N HIS A 42 13.55 18.86 16.32
CA HIS A 42 13.65 18.39 17.71
C HIS A 42 12.28 18.11 18.37
N PRO A 43 11.40 17.31 17.74
CA PRO A 43 10.09 17.00 18.31
C PRO A 43 10.24 16.21 19.60
N SER A 44 9.29 16.41 20.54
CA SER A 44 9.19 15.50 21.68
C SER A 44 8.79 14.10 21.22
N TRP A 45 9.10 13.07 22.01
CA TRP A 45 8.73 11.70 21.68
C TRP A 45 7.21 11.52 21.50
N GLN A 46 6.39 12.28 22.22
CA GLN A 46 4.93 12.28 22.07
C GLN A 46 4.52 12.77 20.67
N ARG A 47 5.16 13.83 20.16
CA ARG A 47 4.88 14.34 18.81
C ARG A 47 5.31 13.34 17.74
N CYS A 48 6.44 12.66 17.94
CA CYS A 48 6.86 11.55 17.09
C CYS A 48 5.82 10.40 17.09
N LEU A 49 5.33 10.01 18.27
CA LEU A 49 4.34 8.93 18.39
C LEU A 49 2.99 9.31 17.77
N ILE A 50 2.49 10.52 18.05
CA ILE A 50 1.27 11.05 17.45
C ILE A 50 1.40 11.08 15.94
N GLY A 51 2.50 11.64 15.43
CA GLY A 51 2.80 11.65 14.00
C GLY A 51 2.84 10.25 13.41
N PHE A 52 3.48 9.30 14.08
CA PHE A 52 3.54 7.91 13.64
C PHE A 52 2.16 7.28 13.49
N VAL A 53 1.28 7.46 14.50
CA VAL A 53 -0.10 6.99 14.44
C VAL A 53 -0.87 7.67 13.30
N ILE A 54 -0.72 8.99 13.13
CA ILE A 54 -1.32 9.72 12.01
C ILE A 54 -0.83 9.14 10.67
N GLY A 55 0.46 8.85 10.53
CA GLY A 55 1.05 8.24 9.33
C GLY A 55 0.48 6.86 9.02
N LEU A 56 0.24 6.02 10.03
CA LEU A 56 -0.41 4.72 9.85
C LEU A 56 -1.86 4.87 9.39
N VAL A 57 -2.64 5.76 10.02
CA VAL A 57 -4.03 6.02 9.65
C VAL A 57 -4.11 6.62 8.26
N TRP A 58 -3.22 7.57 7.94
CA TRP A 58 -3.09 8.14 6.60
C TRP A 58 -2.76 7.08 5.56
N GLY A 59 -1.82 6.18 5.85
CA GLY A 59 -1.50 5.07 4.96
C GLY A 59 -2.70 4.19 4.63
N ASN A 60 -3.52 3.87 5.64
CA ASN A 60 -4.75 3.10 5.46
C ASN A 60 -5.82 3.87 4.65
N ALA A 61 -5.98 5.17 4.91
CA ALA A 61 -6.87 6.05 4.15
C ALA A 61 -6.44 6.18 2.70
N PHE A 62 -5.14 6.36 2.49
CA PHE A 62 -4.52 6.50 1.19
C PHE A 62 -4.68 5.21 0.39
N GLU A 63 -4.38 4.05 0.96
CA GLU A 63 -4.58 2.75 0.32
C GLU A 63 -6.03 2.59 -0.17
N TYR A 64 -7.01 2.82 0.72
CA TYR A 64 -8.43 2.78 0.37
C TYR A 64 -8.75 3.70 -0.81
N SER A 65 -8.33 4.95 -0.71
CA SER A 65 -8.64 6.01 -1.69
C SER A 65 -7.97 5.74 -3.04
N TYR A 66 -6.70 5.35 -3.01
CA TYR A 66 -5.89 4.99 -4.17
C TYR A 66 -6.49 3.76 -4.86
N HIS A 67 -6.84 2.72 -4.11
CA HIS A 67 -7.42 1.51 -4.66
C HIS A 67 -8.81 1.78 -5.28
N ARG A 68 -9.68 2.50 -4.56
CA ARG A 68 -11.04 2.80 -5.03
C ARG A 68 -11.08 3.77 -6.21
N TRP A 69 -10.34 4.88 -6.15
CA TRP A 69 -10.53 6.00 -7.10
C TRP A 69 -9.39 6.19 -8.10
N MET A 70 -8.24 5.53 -7.91
CA MET A 70 -7.17 5.54 -8.91
C MET A 70 -7.05 4.19 -9.62
N LEU A 71 -7.05 3.09 -8.86
CA LEU A 71 -6.91 1.75 -9.45
C LEU A 71 -8.22 1.25 -10.10
N HIS A 72 -9.38 1.48 -9.49
CA HIS A 72 -10.67 1.10 -10.08
C HIS A 72 -11.32 2.17 -10.97
N ARG A 73 -10.62 3.28 -11.24
CA ARG A 73 -11.15 4.32 -12.14
C ARG A 73 -11.03 3.89 -13.60
N PRO A 74 -12.11 3.97 -14.41
CA PRO A 74 -12.05 3.58 -15.81
C PRO A 74 -10.99 4.38 -16.60
N ARG A 75 -10.28 3.68 -17.49
CA ARG A 75 -9.37 4.26 -18.52
C ARG A 75 -8.14 5.00 -17.97
N GLY A 76 -7.72 4.74 -16.73
CA GLY A 76 -6.47 5.27 -16.18
C GLY A 76 -5.26 4.40 -16.50
N ALA A 77 -4.06 5.00 -16.55
CA ALA A 77 -2.84 4.19 -16.54
C ALA A 77 -2.87 3.23 -15.34
N PHE A 78 -3.20 3.74 -14.14
CA PHE A 78 -3.37 3.05 -12.86
C PHE A 78 -4.34 1.87 -12.89
N SER A 79 -5.43 1.98 -13.64
CA SER A 79 -6.40 0.90 -13.76
C SER A 79 -5.94 -0.24 -14.64
N LYS A 80 -5.09 0.00 -15.64
CA LYS A 80 -4.57 -1.08 -16.51
C LYS A 80 -3.80 -2.14 -15.72
N GLY A 81 -2.77 -1.74 -14.99
CA GLY A 81 -1.98 -2.65 -14.15
C GLY A 81 -2.77 -3.27 -13.01
N HIS A 82 -3.81 -2.59 -12.50
CA HIS A 82 -4.71 -3.20 -11.51
C HIS A 82 -5.63 -4.24 -12.14
N LEU A 83 -6.13 -3.99 -13.35
CA LEU A 83 -6.87 -4.98 -14.11
C LEU A 83 -5.99 -6.19 -14.45
N GLU A 84 -4.74 -5.98 -14.86
CA GLU A 84 -3.77 -7.08 -15.07
C GLU A 84 -3.56 -7.89 -13.79
N HIS A 85 -3.55 -7.25 -12.62
CA HIS A 85 -3.51 -7.93 -11.33
C HIS A 85 -4.74 -8.81 -11.09
N HIS A 86 -5.95 -8.30 -11.32
CA HIS A 86 -7.20 -9.08 -11.20
C HIS A 86 -7.25 -10.25 -12.20
N MET A 87 -6.83 -10.02 -13.44
CA MET A 87 -6.90 -11.02 -14.52
C MET A 87 -5.91 -12.17 -14.36
N ASN A 88 -4.83 -11.98 -13.59
CA ASN A 88 -3.77 -12.98 -13.42
C ASN A 88 -3.85 -13.73 -12.08
N VAL A 89 -4.89 -13.54 -11.28
CA VAL A 89 -5.06 -14.32 -10.05
C VAL A 89 -5.13 -15.82 -10.37
N GLY A 90 -4.28 -16.61 -9.70
CA GLY A 90 -4.19 -18.06 -9.89
C GLY A 90 -3.40 -18.51 -11.13
N THR A 91 -2.90 -17.59 -11.96
CA THR A 91 -2.05 -17.95 -13.12
C THR A 91 -0.58 -18.07 -12.72
N ALA A 92 0.25 -18.65 -13.60
CA ALA A 92 1.70 -18.69 -13.37
C ALA A 92 2.32 -17.27 -13.30
N GLU A 93 1.68 -16.27 -13.92
CA GLU A 93 2.19 -14.90 -14.00
C GLU A 93 1.72 -14.02 -12.83
N GLU A 94 0.79 -14.50 -11.99
CA GLU A 94 0.26 -13.79 -10.82
C GLU A 94 1.34 -13.01 -10.05
N PRO A 95 2.50 -13.61 -9.65
CA PRO A 95 3.48 -12.94 -8.82
C PRO A 95 4.04 -11.65 -9.44
N GLU A 96 4.05 -11.53 -10.76
CA GLU A 96 4.56 -10.32 -11.42
C GLU A 96 3.59 -9.14 -11.30
N HIS A 97 2.32 -9.40 -11.05
CA HIS A 97 1.27 -8.39 -10.97
C HIS A 97 0.85 -8.05 -9.53
N VAL A 98 1.41 -8.71 -8.52
CA VAL A 98 1.15 -8.41 -7.11
C VAL A 98 2.06 -7.30 -6.60
N SER A 99 1.66 -6.05 -6.82
CA SER A 99 2.34 -4.90 -6.25
C SER A 99 1.39 -3.70 -6.12
N LEU A 100 1.38 -3.06 -4.93
CA LEU A 100 0.69 -1.78 -4.74
C LEU A 100 1.40 -0.65 -5.52
N GLY A 101 2.73 -0.69 -5.55
CA GLY A 101 3.57 0.25 -6.28
C GLY A 101 4.02 -0.29 -7.64
N ARG A 102 3.64 0.35 -8.73
CA ARG A 102 4.05 -0.08 -10.08
C ARG A 102 5.55 -0.13 -10.29
N SER A 103 6.27 0.77 -9.62
CA SER A 103 7.71 0.90 -9.71
C SER A 103 8.25 1.66 -8.50
N PRO A 104 9.57 1.57 -8.23
CA PRO A 104 10.18 2.34 -7.15
C PRO A 104 10.03 3.85 -7.37
N LEU A 105 10.11 4.33 -8.62
CA LEU A 105 9.84 5.74 -8.95
C LEU A 105 8.42 6.15 -8.55
N HIS A 106 7.42 5.29 -8.79
CA HIS A 106 6.05 5.58 -8.37
C HIS A 106 5.96 5.75 -6.85
N ILE A 107 6.61 4.89 -6.05
CA ILE A 107 6.67 5.04 -4.59
C ILE A 107 7.27 6.39 -4.20
N ALA A 108 8.40 6.79 -4.79
CA ALA A 108 9.02 8.08 -4.51
C ALA A 108 8.08 9.25 -4.82
N LEU A 109 7.36 9.19 -5.95
CA LEU A 109 6.38 10.22 -6.34
C LEU A 109 5.18 10.30 -5.39
N LEU A 110 4.72 9.17 -4.83
CA LEU A 110 3.68 9.18 -3.79
C LEU A 110 4.16 9.96 -2.56
N PHE A 111 5.35 9.65 -2.04
CA PHE A 111 5.93 10.36 -0.90
C PHE A 111 6.13 11.85 -1.19
N ALA A 112 6.69 12.19 -2.37
CA ALA A 112 6.91 13.58 -2.75
C ALA A 112 5.60 14.37 -2.85
N SER A 113 4.59 13.85 -3.55
CA SER A 113 3.30 14.53 -3.74
C SER A 113 2.53 14.74 -2.43
N ASN A 114 2.55 13.77 -1.53
CA ASN A 114 1.93 13.92 -0.21
C ASN A 114 2.77 14.83 0.70
N GLY A 115 4.10 14.74 0.63
CA GLY A 115 5.01 15.60 1.39
C GLY A 115 4.83 17.08 1.05
N VAL A 116 4.64 17.42 -0.24
CA VAL A 116 4.34 18.79 -0.69
C VAL A 116 3.10 19.37 -0.01
N LEU A 117 2.13 18.54 0.37
CA LEU A 117 0.91 18.97 1.05
C LEU A 117 1.08 19.01 2.58
N VAL A 118 1.61 17.93 3.16
CA VAL A 118 1.60 17.75 4.62
C VAL A 118 2.74 18.53 5.31
N VAL A 119 3.91 18.65 4.68
CA VAL A 119 5.07 19.35 5.28
C VAL A 119 4.76 20.84 5.52
N PRO A 120 4.25 21.62 4.55
CA PRO A 120 3.96 23.03 4.81
C PRO A 120 2.90 23.22 5.88
N VAL A 121 1.86 22.37 5.92
CA VAL A 121 0.81 22.46 6.94
C VAL A 121 1.37 22.23 8.34
N ASP A 122 2.21 21.20 8.52
CA ASP A 122 2.85 20.91 9.81
C ASP A 122 3.76 22.07 10.28
N LEU A 123 4.55 22.63 9.37
CA LEU A 123 5.47 23.73 9.66
C LEU A 123 4.74 25.05 9.95
N LEU A 124 3.74 25.41 9.14
CA LEU A 124 2.96 26.65 9.31
C LEU A 124 2.16 26.66 10.60
N LEU A 125 1.68 25.49 11.05
CA LEU A 125 0.93 25.34 12.29
C LEU A 125 1.81 25.02 13.50
N GLY A 126 3.12 24.85 13.33
CA GLY A 126 4.05 24.53 14.42
C GLY A 126 3.76 23.18 15.11
N LEU A 127 3.22 22.21 14.36
CA LEU A 127 2.80 20.93 14.94
C LEU A 127 4.00 20.00 15.19
N HIS A 128 5.01 20.03 14.32
CA HIS A 128 6.24 19.23 14.42
C HIS A 128 5.95 17.72 14.58
N VAL A 129 4.87 17.21 13.99
CA VAL A 129 4.52 15.78 13.97
C VAL A 129 4.98 15.11 12.67
N ILE A 130 5.42 15.90 11.68
CA ILE A 130 5.87 15.42 10.37
C ILE A 130 6.92 14.29 10.42
N PRO A 131 7.88 14.24 11.35
CA PRO A 131 8.84 13.13 11.44
C PRO A 131 8.15 11.79 11.64
N GLY A 132 7.18 11.76 12.55
CA GLY A 132 6.37 10.58 12.84
C GLY A 132 5.51 10.19 11.64
N ILE A 133 4.86 11.14 10.98
CA ILE A 133 3.96 10.88 9.85
C ILE A 133 4.70 10.15 8.73
N PHE A 134 5.88 10.65 8.34
CA PHE A 134 6.68 10.03 7.28
C PHE A 134 7.12 8.60 7.63
N VAL A 135 7.56 8.36 8.86
CA VAL A 135 7.95 7.02 9.32
C VAL A 135 6.74 6.08 9.37
N GLY A 136 5.63 6.53 9.95
CA GLY A 136 4.40 5.73 10.08
C GLY A 136 3.83 5.35 8.73
N TRP A 137 3.78 6.30 7.80
CA TRP A 137 3.27 6.02 6.47
C TRP A 137 4.17 5.06 5.67
N ALA A 138 5.49 5.17 5.81
CA ALA A 138 6.43 4.23 5.21
C ALA A 138 6.27 2.80 5.75
N VAL A 139 6.16 2.66 7.08
CA VAL A 139 5.89 1.37 7.71
C VAL A 139 4.57 0.80 7.20
N TYR A 140 3.52 1.62 7.10
CA TYR A 140 2.24 1.18 6.54
C TYR A 140 2.39 0.68 5.10
N LEU A 141 3.01 1.45 4.22
CA LEU A 141 3.14 1.10 2.80
C LEU A 141 3.95 -0.19 2.61
N ILE A 142 5.07 -0.33 3.33
CA ILE A 142 5.88 -1.55 3.31
C ILE A 142 5.07 -2.75 3.81
N ALA A 143 4.34 -2.59 4.90
CA ALA A 143 3.50 -3.65 5.46
C ALA A 143 2.36 -4.02 4.50
N ALA A 144 1.68 -3.04 3.91
CA ALA A 144 0.60 -3.25 2.96
C ALA A 144 1.09 -4.05 1.75
N GLU A 145 2.26 -3.70 1.19
CA GLU A 145 2.82 -4.40 0.04
C GLU A 145 3.26 -5.83 0.40
N ASP A 146 3.88 -6.03 1.58
CA ASP A 146 4.30 -7.35 2.04
C ASP A 146 3.11 -8.26 2.36
N ILE A 147 2.07 -7.72 3.00
CA ILE A 147 0.86 -8.47 3.34
C ILE A 147 0.05 -8.79 2.10
N HIS A 148 -0.12 -7.84 1.17
CA HIS A 148 -0.74 -8.07 -0.14
C HIS A 148 -0.05 -9.21 -0.89
N TRP A 149 1.29 -9.17 -0.95
CA TRP A 149 2.10 -10.25 -1.52
C TRP A 149 1.83 -11.61 -0.86
N ARG A 150 1.85 -11.67 0.48
CA ARG A 150 1.58 -12.92 1.21
C ARG A 150 0.16 -13.44 0.98
N ILE A 151 -0.82 -12.55 0.87
CA ILE A 151 -2.21 -12.91 0.54
C ILE A 151 -2.26 -13.61 -0.81
N HIS A 152 -1.59 -13.10 -1.85
CA HIS A 152 -1.63 -13.78 -3.15
C HIS A 152 -0.77 -15.05 -3.18
N MET A 153 0.42 -15.01 -2.57
CA MET A 153 1.40 -16.10 -2.68
C MET A 153 1.23 -17.22 -1.63
N ASN A 154 0.06 -17.31 -1.00
CA ASN A 154 -0.19 -18.27 0.09
C ASN A 154 0.86 -18.25 1.22
N GLY A 155 1.44 -17.07 1.45
CA GLY A 155 2.43 -16.84 2.51
C GLY A 155 1.82 -16.80 3.90
N TRP A 156 2.67 -17.02 4.91
CA TRP A 156 2.27 -16.89 6.32
C TRP A 156 1.81 -15.47 6.64
N LEU A 157 0.68 -15.37 7.35
CA LEU A 157 0.12 -14.12 7.88
C LEU A 157 0.06 -14.19 9.42
N PRO A 158 0.30 -13.07 10.12
CA PRO A 158 0.10 -12.98 11.56
C PRO A 158 -1.32 -13.43 11.96
N PRO A 159 -1.52 -14.06 13.14
CA PRO A 159 -2.82 -14.58 13.56
C PRO A 159 -3.97 -13.56 13.43
N GLY A 160 -3.76 -12.32 13.86
CA GLY A 160 -4.75 -11.24 13.78
C GLY A 160 -5.07 -10.76 12.36
N LEU A 161 -4.30 -11.17 11.35
CA LEU A 161 -4.47 -10.77 9.94
C LEU A 161 -4.84 -11.95 9.02
N ARG A 162 -5.07 -13.15 9.56
CA ARG A 162 -5.45 -14.31 8.71
C ARG A 162 -6.75 -14.08 7.95
N PHE A 163 -7.68 -13.31 8.51
CA PHE A 163 -8.93 -12.94 7.85
C PHE A 163 -8.70 -12.12 6.57
N ALA A 164 -7.60 -11.35 6.50
CA ALA A 164 -7.30 -10.45 5.39
C ALA A 164 -7.20 -11.19 4.06
N ARG A 165 -6.75 -12.45 4.07
CA ARG A 165 -6.71 -13.29 2.88
C ARG A 165 -8.11 -13.49 2.29
N ALA A 166 -9.05 -14.00 3.08
CA ALA A 166 -10.43 -14.21 2.60
C ALA A 166 -11.09 -12.88 2.21
N TYR A 167 -10.83 -11.82 3.00
CA TYR A 167 -11.34 -10.48 2.73
C TYR A 167 -10.84 -9.92 1.39
N HIS A 168 -9.54 -9.95 1.12
CA HIS A 168 -8.99 -9.43 -0.13
C HIS A 168 -9.25 -10.35 -1.31
N MET A 169 -9.25 -11.68 -1.14
CA MET A 169 -9.58 -12.57 -2.25
C MET A 169 -11.00 -12.37 -2.75
N SER A 170 -11.95 -12.09 -1.85
CA SER A 170 -13.31 -11.74 -2.26
C SER A 170 -13.44 -10.40 -3.00
N HIS A 171 -12.46 -9.49 -2.86
CA HIS A 171 -12.39 -8.29 -3.69
C HIS A 171 -12.11 -8.66 -5.15
N HIS A 172 -11.31 -9.70 -5.41
CA HIS A 172 -11.10 -10.20 -6.77
C HIS A 172 -12.36 -10.79 -7.38
N ASP A 173 -13.22 -11.40 -6.56
CA ASP A 173 -14.54 -11.88 -6.99
C ASP A 173 -15.51 -10.71 -7.24
N TYR A 174 -15.47 -9.67 -6.40
CA TYR A 174 -16.37 -8.51 -6.42
C TYR A 174 -15.61 -7.18 -6.31
N SER A 175 -15.02 -6.76 -7.43
CA SER A 175 -14.05 -5.66 -7.53
C SER A 175 -14.54 -4.26 -7.12
N ASN A 176 -15.84 -4.06 -6.96
CA ASN A 176 -16.45 -2.78 -6.53
C ASN A 176 -16.69 -2.68 -5.01
N THR A 177 -16.04 -3.51 -4.20
CA THR A 177 -16.15 -3.52 -2.73
C THR A 177 -14.78 -3.83 -2.11
N ARG A 178 -14.58 -3.67 -0.79
CA ARG A 178 -13.38 -4.16 -0.06
C ARG A 178 -12.04 -3.63 -0.61
N TYR A 179 -11.83 -2.32 -0.53
CA TYR A 179 -10.68 -1.63 -1.14
C TYR A 179 -9.42 -1.58 -0.26
N ASN A 180 -9.51 -1.66 1.06
CA ASN A 180 -8.31 -1.86 1.87
C ASN A 180 -7.87 -3.32 1.76
N VAL A 181 -6.58 -3.60 1.58
CA VAL A 181 -6.11 -4.98 1.34
C VAL A 181 -6.16 -5.83 2.62
N PHE A 182 -5.77 -5.28 3.77
CA PHE A 182 -5.59 -6.12 4.97
C PHE A 182 -6.16 -5.55 6.27
N LEU A 183 -6.30 -4.24 6.39
CA LEU A 183 -6.94 -3.58 7.52
C LEU A 183 -8.13 -2.75 7.00
N PRO A 184 -9.38 -3.22 7.12
CA PRO A 184 -10.50 -2.64 6.39
C PRO A 184 -11.06 -1.35 7.00
N LEU A 185 -10.26 -0.50 7.66
CA LEU A 185 -10.78 0.61 8.48
C LEU A 185 -11.65 1.58 7.66
N PHE A 186 -11.19 1.99 6.48
CA PHE A 186 -11.97 2.91 5.63
C PHE A 186 -13.08 2.21 4.85
N ASP A 187 -12.94 0.92 4.54
CA ASP A 187 -14.11 0.13 4.11
C ASP A 187 -15.18 0.05 5.21
N MET A 188 -14.79 -0.01 6.50
CA MET A 188 -15.73 0.03 7.62
C MET A 188 -16.42 1.38 7.69
N LEU A 189 -15.65 2.46 7.59
CA LEU A 189 -16.13 3.83 7.72
C LEU A 189 -17.09 4.20 6.59
N PHE A 190 -16.81 3.76 5.36
CA PHE A 190 -17.60 4.11 4.17
C PHE A 190 -18.57 3.00 3.72
N GLY A 191 -18.70 1.91 4.48
CA GLY A 191 -19.70 0.87 4.24
C GLY A 191 -19.41 -0.07 3.07
N ASN A 192 -18.14 -0.22 2.64
CA ASN A 192 -17.75 -1.03 1.47
C ASN A 192 -17.41 -2.50 1.79
N ARG A 193 -17.78 -3.01 2.97
CA ARG A 193 -17.48 -4.39 3.40
C ARG A 193 -18.45 -5.45 2.89
N GLY A 194 -19.70 -5.06 2.59
CA GLY A 194 -20.74 -5.97 2.11
C GLY A 194 -20.43 -6.48 0.71
N LEU A 195 -20.77 -7.74 0.42
CA LEU A 195 -20.89 -8.18 -0.96
C LEU A 195 -22.03 -7.36 -1.61
N PRO A 196 -21.97 -7.04 -2.92
CA PRO A 196 -23.10 -6.42 -3.60
C PRO A 196 -24.35 -7.26 -3.32
N GLN A 197 -25.41 -6.66 -2.79
CA GLN A 197 -26.71 -7.34 -2.78
C GLN A 197 -27.07 -7.57 -4.25
N GLN A 198 -27.38 -8.82 -4.61
CA GLN A 198 -27.97 -9.11 -5.91
C GLN A 198 -29.32 -8.39 -5.94
N SER A 199 -29.39 -7.28 -6.67
CA SER A 199 -30.64 -6.60 -7.05
C SER A 199 -31.10 -7.13 -8.39
#